data_AF-Q7NP22-F1
#
_entry.id   AF-Q7NP22-F1
#
_cell.length_a   1.000
_cell.length_b   1.000
_cell.length_c   1.000
_cell.angle_alpha   90.00
_cell.angle_beta   90.00
_cell.angle_gamma   90.00
#
_symmetry.space_group_name_H-M   'P 1'
#
loop_
_entity.id
_entity.type
_entity.pdbx_description
1 polymer ?
#
loop_
_entity_poly.entity_id
_entity_poly.type
_entity_poly.pdbx_seq_one_letter_code
_entity_poly.pdbx_strand_id
1 'polypeptide(L)'
;MVVSSPGFYKQGKSAIEEEFRTGRMVHRYQVVRLWEQDPALLLKQPALMPPAALARTDRPEQLLVRVAERIATIEAPGPRANTLAYAKILAGLRFAETVIDE
;
A
#
# COMPACT_ATOMS: atom_id res chain seq x y z
N MET A 1 -37.31 -18.35 -6.47
CA MET A 1 -37.06 -17.17 -7.31
C MET A 1 -36.74 -15.99 -6.39
N VAL A 2 -35.47 -15.61 -6.24
CA VAL A 2 -34.99 -14.21 -6.05
C VAL A 2 -33.51 -14.21 -6.43
N VAL A 3 -33.15 -13.39 -7.41
CA VAL A 3 -31.78 -13.01 -7.76
C VAL A 3 -31.41 -11.82 -6.86
N SER A 4 -30.24 -11.81 -6.23
CA SER A 4 -29.64 -10.58 -5.68
C SER A 4 -28.12 -10.67 -5.55
N SER A 5 -27.46 -9.62 -6.03
CA SER A 5 -26.03 -9.42 -6.32
C SER A 5 -25.03 -9.76 -5.20
N PRO A 6 -23.80 -10.19 -5.54
CA PRO A 6 -22.70 -10.23 -4.60
C PRO A 6 -21.83 -8.97 -4.72
N GLY A 7 -22.15 -7.97 -3.89
CA GLY A 7 -21.14 -7.09 -3.31
C GLY A 7 -20.79 -7.61 -1.91
N PHE A 8 -19.56 -7.32 -1.46
CA PHE A 8 -19.00 -7.50 -0.11
C PHE A 8 -18.33 -8.85 0.20
N TYR A 9 -17.00 -8.79 0.22
CA TYR A 9 -16.04 -9.80 0.66
C TYR A 9 -16.43 -10.42 2.01
N LYS A 10 -16.82 -11.69 2.00
CA LYS A 10 -16.95 -12.49 3.22
C LYS A 10 -15.56 -12.76 3.81
N GLN A 11 -15.41 -12.52 5.10
CA GLN A 11 -14.35 -13.09 5.93
C GLN A 11 -14.30 -14.61 5.74
N GLY A 12 -13.31 -15.08 5.01
CA GLY A 12 -12.77 -16.43 5.09
C GLY A 12 -11.28 -16.28 5.30
N LYS A 13 -10.74 -16.85 6.38
CA LYS A 13 -9.30 -16.90 6.64
C LYS A 13 -8.67 -17.84 5.59
N SER A 14 -8.51 -17.40 4.34
CA SER A 14 -7.72 -18.16 3.39
C SER A 14 -6.26 -18.07 3.83
N ALA A 15 -5.58 -19.21 3.94
CA ALA A 15 -4.13 -19.20 4.10
C ALA A 15 -3.56 -18.41 2.92
N ILE A 16 -2.67 -17.45 3.21
CA ILE A 16 -1.98 -16.73 2.15
C ILE A 16 -0.91 -17.69 1.61
N GLU A 17 -0.92 -17.93 0.30
CA GLU A 17 0.07 -18.79 -0.35
C GLU A 17 1.46 -18.14 -0.25
N GLU A 18 2.44 -18.87 0.26
CA GLU A 18 3.83 -18.44 0.46
C GLU A 18 4.80 -19.21 -0.44
N GLU A 19 4.28 -19.93 -1.42
CA GLU A 19 5.07 -20.80 -2.28
C GLU A 19 4.48 -20.84 -3.69
N PHE A 20 5.30 -20.52 -4.68
CA PHE A 20 4.93 -20.64 -6.09
C PHE A 20 5.53 -21.94 -6.65
N ARG A 21 4.68 -22.78 -7.26
CA ARG A 21 5.10 -24.04 -7.89
C ARG A 21 4.86 -24.03 -9.40
N THR A 22 5.86 -24.43 -10.16
CA THR A 22 5.72 -24.65 -11.61
C THR A 22 6.62 -25.80 -12.08
N GLY A 23 6.03 -26.84 -12.66
CA GLY A 23 6.74 -28.07 -13.02
C GLY A 23 7.48 -28.68 -11.81
N ARG A 24 8.82 -28.65 -11.86
CA ARG A 24 9.70 -29.11 -10.76
C ARG A 24 10.26 -27.97 -9.89
N MET A 25 9.94 -26.72 -10.20
CA MET A 25 10.42 -25.54 -9.46
C MET A 25 9.47 -25.20 -8.30
N VAL A 26 10.06 -24.89 -7.14
CA VAL A 26 9.38 -24.46 -5.92
C VAL A 26 10.07 -23.21 -5.40
N HIS A 27 9.34 -22.09 -5.35
CA HIS A 27 9.85 -20.80 -4.89
C HIS A 27 9.09 -20.35 -3.66
N ARG A 28 9.77 -20.31 -2.50
CA ARG A 28 9.20 -19.79 -1.27
C ARG A 28 9.39 -18.28 -1.20
N TYR A 29 8.36 -17.58 -0.77
CA TYR A 29 8.38 -16.13 -0.54
C TYR A 29 7.62 -15.80 0.74
N GLN A 30 7.84 -14.59 1.24
CA GLN A 30 7.11 -14.07 2.39
C GLN A 30 6.04 -13.10 1.92
N VAL A 31 4.82 -13.25 2.44
CA VAL A 31 3.79 -12.24 2.23
C VAL A 31 3.74 -11.30 3.43
N VAL A 32 3.84 -10.00 3.16
CA VAL A 32 3.79 -8.95 4.18
C VAL A 32 2.51 -8.14 4.05
N ARG A 33 1.88 -7.86 5.18
CA ARG A 33 0.75 -6.92 5.26
C ARG A 33 1.31 -5.52 5.48
N LEU A 34 1.12 -4.63 4.50
CA LEU A 34 1.68 -3.27 4.57
C LEU A 34 1.23 -2.50 5.83
N TRP A 35 -0.03 -2.65 6.24
CA TRP A 35 -0.59 -1.99 7.44
C TRP A 35 0.00 -2.48 8.76
N GLU A 36 0.82 -3.55 8.74
CA GLU A 36 1.57 -4.03 9.90
C GLU A 36 3.05 -3.61 9.85
N GLN A 37 3.54 -3.11 8.72
CA GLN A 37 4.94 -2.74 8.53
C GLN A 37 5.24 -1.35 9.09
N ASP A 38 6.48 -1.17 9.55
CA ASP A 38 7.00 0.14 9.95
C ASP A 38 7.18 1.05 8.72
N PRO A 39 6.52 2.23 8.66
CA PRO A 39 6.67 3.18 7.56
C PRO A 39 8.12 3.58 7.31
N ALA A 40 8.96 3.64 8.36
CA ALA A 40 10.35 4.05 8.21
C ALA A 40 11.17 3.06 7.35
N LEU A 41 10.78 1.79 7.28
CA LEU A 41 11.44 0.80 6.42
C LEU A 41 11.08 1.01 4.95
N LEU A 42 9.82 1.34 4.66
CA LEU A 42 9.34 1.55 3.30
C LEU A 42 9.86 2.88 2.73
N LEU A 43 9.91 3.94 3.53
CA LEU A 43 10.37 5.27 3.11
C LEU A 43 11.88 5.34 2.78
N LYS A 44 12.67 4.33 3.15
CA LYS A 44 14.10 4.25 2.80
C LYS A 44 14.32 3.96 1.32
N GLN A 45 13.41 3.24 0.67
CA GLN A 45 13.56 2.81 -0.71
C GLN A 45 12.59 3.61 -1.62
N PRO A 46 13.07 4.34 -2.65
CA PRO A 46 12.20 5.12 -3.53
C PRO A 46 11.02 4.35 -4.13
N ALA A 47 11.26 3.11 -4.57
CA ALA A 47 10.21 2.24 -5.12
C ALA A 47 9.10 1.86 -4.11
N LEU A 48 9.35 2.02 -2.81
CA LEU A 48 8.42 1.69 -1.73
C LEU A 48 7.79 2.93 -1.08
N MET A 49 8.11 4.14 -1.55
CA MET A 49 7.51 5.37 -1.02
C MET A 49 5.99 5.43 -1.24
N PRO A 50 5.41 5.08 -2.41
CA PRO A 50 3.95 5.06 -2.55
C PRO A 50 3.27 4.02 -1.64
N PRO A 51 3.72 2.75 -1.57
CA PRO A 51 3.19 1.78 -0.62
C PRO A 51 3.27 2.19 0.85
N ALA A 52 4.19 3.09 1.22
CA ALA A 52 4.31 3.58 2.59
C ALA A 52 3.06 4.33 3.08
N ALA A 53 2.22 4.85 2.17
CA ALA A 53 0.91 5.39 2.54
C ALA A 53 -0.02 4.36 3.20
N LEU A 54 0.21 3.06 2.95
CA LEU A 54 -0.54 1.95 3.55
C LEU A 54 0.11 1.39 4.82
N ALA A 55 1.21 1.97 5.31
CA ALA A 55 1.99 1.45 6.43
C ALA A 55 1.27 1.56 7.78
N ARG A 56 1.74 0.84 8.80
CA ARG A 56 1.19 0.93 10.15
C ARG A 56 1.25 2.37 10.67
N THR A 57 0.13 2.90 11.13
CA THR A 57 0.04 4.22 11.74
C THR A 57 -1.21 4.32 12.61
N ASP A 58 -1.08 5.06 13.71
CA ASP A 58 -2.16 5.55 14.56
C ASP A 58 -2.53 7.00 14.23
N ARG A 59 -1.72 7.68 13.39
CA ARG A 59 -1.89 9.07 12.96
C ARG A 59 -1.78 9.18 11.43
N PRO A 60 -2.89 8.95 10.71
CA PRO A 60 -2.92 8.93 9.25
C PRO A 60 -2.34 10.20 8.59
N GLU A 61 -2.77 11.38 9.03
CA GLU A 61 -2.30 12.66 8.48
C GLU A 61 -0.77 12.81 8.60
N GLN A 62 -0.22 12.50 9.78
CA GLN A 62 1.24 12.55 10.01
C GLN A 62 2.00 11.55 9.14
N LEU A 63 1.42 10.38 8.85
CA LEU A 63 2.01 9.43 7.92
C LEU A 63 2.02 10.01 6.49
N LEU A 64 0.90 10.55 6.02
CA LEU A 64 0.78 11.08 4.66
C LEU A 64 1.70 12.28 4.43
N VAL A 65 1.81 13.19 5.39
CA VAL A 65 2.79 14.29 5.34
C VAL A 65 4.21 13.75 5.19
N ARG A 66 4.63 12.78 6.02
CA ARG A 66 5.97 12.18 5.91
C ARG A 66 6.22 11.49 4.58
N VAL A 67 5.20 10.83 4.02
CA VAL A 67 5.28 10.21 2.68
C VAL A 67 5.49 11.30 1.61
N ALA A 68 4.70 12.38 1.65
CA ALA A 68 4.82 13.49 0.71
C ALA A 68 6.18 14.19 0.81
N GLU A 69 6.65 14.48 2.02
CA GLU A 69 7.98 15.05 2.28
C GLU A 69 9.09 14.16 1.72
N ARG A 70 8.99 12.85 1.91
CA ARG A 70 9.99 11.92 1.39
C ARG A 70 9.96 11.84 -0.14
N ILE A 71 8.78 11.89 -0.75
CA ILE A 71 8.64 11.95 -2.22
C ILE A 71 9.18 13.26 -2.77
N ALA A 72 9.06 14.37 -2.03
CA ALA A 72 9.57 15.67 -2.44
C ALA A 72 11.09 15.69 -2.64
N THR A 73 11.83 14.77 -2.01
CA THR A 73 13.29 14.61 -2.19
C THR A 73 13.67 13.97 -3.52
N ILE A 74 12.71 13.50 -4.34
CA ILE A 74 12.98 13.01 -5.69
C ILE A 74 13.34 14.21 -6.59
N GLU A 75 14.56 14.20 -7.14
CA GLU A 75 15.10 15.33 -7.93
C GLU A 75 14.30 15.56 -9.22
N ALA A 76 14.01 14.50 -9.96
CA ALA A 76 13.37 14.58 -11.26
C ALA A 76 11.86 14.92 -11.11
N PRO A 77 11.37 16.04 -11.68
CA PRO A 77 10.00 16.50 -11.46
C PRO A 77 8.92 15.51 -11.92
N GLY A 78 9.12 14.85 -13.07
CA GLY A 78 8.18 13.85 -13.60
C GLY A 78 8.05 12.63 -12.68
N PRO A 79 9.15 11.92 -12.37
CA PRO A 79 9.15 10.84 -11.40
C PRO A 79 8.55 11.24 -10.04
N ARG A 80 8.86 12.43 -9.53
CA ARG A 80 8.28 12.94 -8.28
C ARG A 80 6.77 13.08 -8.35
N ALA A 81 6.25 13.75 -9.39
CA ALA A 81 4.81 13.95 -9.56
C ALA A 81 4.07 12.62 -9.70
N ASN A 82 4.61 11.68 -10.48
CA ASN A 82 4.02 10.35 -10.67
C ASN A 82 4.02 9.55 -9.35
N THR A 83 5.13 9.59 -8.61
CA THR A 83 5.24 8.91 -7.31
C THR A 83 4.24 9.45 -6.30
N LEU A 84 4.06 10.78 -6.26
CA LEU A 84 3.06 11.42 -5.41
C LEU A 84 1.64 11.02 -5.79
N ALA A 85 1.30 11.00 -7.09
CA ALA A 85 0.00 10.59 -7.57
C ALA A 85 -0.33 9.14 -7.16
N TYR A 86 0.63 8.22 -7.29
CA TYR A 86 0.46 6.84 -6.85
C TYR A 86 0.28 6.73 -5.33
N ALA A 87 1.02 7.52 -4.55
CA ALA A 87 0.85 7.55 -3.10
C ALA A 87 -0.56 8.02 -2.70
N LYS A 88 -1.10 9.05 -3.38
CA LYS A 88 -2.48 9.54 -3.15
C LYS A 88 -3.53 8.48 -3.49
N ILE A 89 -3.39 7.78 -4.62
CA ILE A 89 -4.29 6.67 -4.98
C ILE A 89 -4.29 5.59 -3.90
N LEU A 90 -3.10 5.17 -3.45
CA LEU A 90 -2.98 4.15 -2.40
C LEU A 90 -3.52 4.62 -1.06
N ALA A 91 -3.29 5.88 -0.68
CA ALA A 91 -3.88 6.47 0.53
C ALA A 91 -5.41 6.40 0.49
N GLY A 92 -6.01 6.69 -0.67
CA GLY A 92 -7.46 6.59 -0.89
C GLY A 92 -8.04 5.18 -0.75
N LEU A 93 -7.22 4.13 -0.85
CA LEU A 93 -7.67 2.76 -0.58
C LEU A 93 -7.88 2.49 0.92
N ARG A 94 -7.26 3.28 1.80
CA ARG A 94 -7.23 3.02 3.25
C ARG A 94 -7.89 4.12 4.08
N PHE A 95 -7.71 5.38 3.71
CA PHE A 95 -8.18 6.52 4.48
C PHE A 95 -9.36 7.18 3.78
N ALA A 96 -10.29 7.72 4.57
CA ALA A 96 -11.40 8.51 4.04
C ALA A 96 -10.86 9.80 3.40
N GLU A 97 -11.57 10.34 2.41
CA GLU A 97 -11.16 11.53 1.65
C GLU A 97 -10.84 12.74 2.54
N THR A 98 -11.48 12.85 3.71
CA THR A 98 -11.24 13.91 4.70
C THR A 98 -9.83 13.95 5.27
N VAL A 99 -8.99 12.94 4.98
CA VAL A 99 -7.60 12.81 5.45
C VAL A 99 -6.59 13.07 4.31
N ILE A 100 -7.03 13.20 3.05
CA ILE A 100 -6.15 13.20 1.86
C ILE A 100 -5.80 14.61 1.36
N ASP A 101 -6.41 15.66 1.93
CA ASP A 101 -6.13 17.06 1.59
C ASP A 101 -4.92 17.63 2.36
N GLU A 102 -3.75 17.53 1.73
CA GLU A 102 -2.84 18.61 1.25
C GLU A 102 -1.52 17.99 0.76
#